data_AF-A0AAI8B535-F1
#
_entry.id   AF-A0AAI8B535-F1
#
_cell.length_a   1.000
_cell.length_b   1.000
_cell.length_c   1.000
_cell.angle_alpha   90.00
_cell.angle_beta   90.00
_cell.angle_gamma   90.00
#
_symmetry.space_group_name_H-M   'P 1'
#
loop_
_entity.id
_entity.type
_entity.pdbx_description
1 polymer ?
#
loop_
_entity_poly.entity_id
_entity_poly.type
_entity_poly.pdbx_seq_one_letter_code
_entity_poly.pdbx_strand_id
1 'polypeptide(L)'
;MDFIFDSTRQALHVSFLILASEPRAKNVLRTALIRAMELEPELSEDQRKWLGQLTGSAAESTVNFSGLDMAEVRAQCAAVVSAVRTKLMDVERWAVISRFGQMADTRDADGVKRYYFLAERAEAIQSLSRWLEPSFPGISILALDCLLARLYANHARATISFRDLERSFGASHMTYKRAHEKIDQRLREVEALAVGRLTAYFEETGLISGIAESA
;
A
#
# COMPACT_ATOMS: atom_id res chain seq x y z
N MET A 1 6.04 24.81 -6.85
CA MET A 1 4.94 24.10 -7.55
C MET A 1 4.75 22.87 -6.71
N ASP A 2 3.68 22.83 -5.95
CA ASP A 2 3.51 21.86 -4.88
C ASP A 2 2.81 20.62 -5.44
N PHE A 3 3.55 19.53 -5.57
CA PHE A 3 3.01 18.25 -6.04
C PHE A 3 2.31 17.53 -4.89
N ILE A 4 1.30 16.71 -5.19
CA ILE A 4 0.53 16.01 -4.15
C ILE A 4 1.39 14.95 -3.47
N PHE A 5 2.15 14.18 -4.25
CA PHE A 5 3.05 13.14 -3.73
C PHE A 5 4.49 13.37 -4.19
N ASP A 6 5.44 12.97 -3.35
CA ASP A 6 6.88 13.08 -3.63
C ASP A 6 7.35 11.98 -4.61
N SER A 7 6.70 10.81 -4.59
CA SER A 7 7.07 9.69 -5.48
C SER A 7 5.89 8.78 -5.81
N THR A 8 6.01 8.04 -6.92
CA THR A 8 5.02 7.02 -7.34
C THR A 8 4.76 5.97 -6.26
N ARG A 9 5.82 5.51 -5.58
CA ARG A 9 5.68 4.48 -4.54
C ARG A 9 4.91 5.01 -3.33
N GLN A 10 5.14 6.26 -2.97
CA GLN A 10 4.37 6.94 -1.93
C GLN A 10 2.91 7.14 -2.35
N ALA A 11 2.67 7.61 -3.58
CA ALA A 11 1.33 7.79 -4.14
C ALA A 11 0.53 6.48 -4.10
N LEU A 12 1.14 5.36 -4.51
CA LEU A 12 0.52 4.03 -4.43
C LEU A 12 0.19 3.65 -2.99
N HIS A 13 1.16 3.74 -2.08
CA HIS A 13 0.96 3.36 -0.68
C HIS A 13 -0.18 4.15 -0.03
N VAL A 14 -0.16 5.47 -0.16
CA VAL A 14 -1.16 6.37 0.43
C VAL A 14 -2.53 6.17 -0.21
N SER A 15 -2.60 6.02 -1.53
CA SER A 15 -3.88 5.85 -2.24
C SER A 15 -4.60 4.58 -1.83
N PHE A 16 -3.90 3.44 -1.77
CA PHE A 16 -4.50 2.18 -1.32
C PHE A 16 -4.94 2.24 0.15
N LEU A 17 -4.20 2.94 1.02
CA LEU A 17 -4.57 3.12 2.43
C LEU A 17 -5.81 4.01 2.60
N ILE A 18 -5.84 5.16 1.91
CA ILE A 18 -6.94 6.13 2.01
C ILE A 18 -8.24 5.49 1.50
N LEU A 19 -8.19 4.80 0.35
CA LEU A 19 -9.40 4.23 -0.24
C LEU A 19 -10.00 3.10 0.59
N ALA A 20 -9.17 2.30 1.28
CA ALA A 20 -9.65 1.24 2.16
C ALA A 20 -10.04 1.70 3.55
N SER A 21 -9.61 2.90 3.96
CA SER A 21 -10.11 3.52 5.18
C SER A 21 -11.57 3.93 4.98
N GLU A 22 -12.44 3.59 5.93
CA GLU A 22 -13.80 4.12 5.97
C GLU A 22 -13.75 5.65 5.89
N PRO A 23 -14.65 6.29 5.12
CA PRO A 23 -14.78 7.74 5.11
C PRO A 23 -15.15 8.22 6.51
N ARG A 24 -14.15 8.51 7.34
CA ARG A 24 -14.39 9.13 8.64
C ARG A 24 -14.92 10.53 8.34
N ALA A 25 -16.17 10.78 8.71
CA ALA A 25 -16.68 12.14 8.77
C ALA A 25 -15.67 12.98 9.55
N LYS A 26 -15.35 14.18 9.05
CA LYS A 26 -14.49 15.12 9.79
C LYS A 26 -15.00 15.16 11.23
N ASN A 27 -14.12 14.93 12.21
CA ASN A 27 -14.53 15.00 13.61
C ASN A 27 -15.07 16.41 13.84
N VAL A 28 -16.39 16.52 13.99
CA VAL A 28 -17.12 17.81 14.01
C VAL A 28 -16.55 18.70 15.10
N LEU A 29 -16.16 18.12 16.24
CA LEU A 29 -15.51 18.83 17.33
C LEU A 29 -14.12 19.34 16.92
N ARG A 30 -13.29 18.50 16.28
CA ARG A 30 -11.96 18.91 15.78
C ARG A 30 -12.08 20.07 14.78
N THR A 31 -13.01 19.99 13.84
CA THR A 31 -13.23 21.04 12.83
C THR A 31 -13.81 22.32 13.44
N ALA A 32 -14.73 22.21 14.40
CA ALA A 32 -15.26 23.37 15.12
C ALA A 32 -14.18 24.08 15.95
N LEU A 33 -13.29 23.31 16.60
CA LEU A 33 -12.16 23.85 17.36
C LEU A 33 -11.14 24.57 16.46
N ILE A 34 -10.78 23.98 15.32
CA ILE A 34 -9.91 24.66 14.34
C ILE A 34 -10.53 25.98 13.89
N ARG A 35 -11.81 25.99 13.50
CA ARG A 35 -12.51 27.21 13.06
C ARG A 35 -12.64 28.27 14.15
N ALA A 36 -12.92 27.85 15.39
CA ALA A 36 -13.00 28.76 16.53
C ALA A 36 -11.67 29.46 16.81
N MET A 37 -10.55 28.76 16.57
CA MET A 37 -9.21 29.33 16.72
C MET A 37 -8.78 30.19 15.53
N GLU A 38 -9.20 29.85 14.31
CA GLU A 38 -8.95 30.68 13.11
C GLU A 38 -9.69 32.03 13.16
N LEU A 39 -10.75 32.13 13.96
CA LEU A 39 -11.51 33.37 14.18
C LEU A 39 -10.84 34.32 15.20
N GLU A 40 -9.84 33.85 15.95
CA GLU A 40 -9.12 34.68 16.90
C GLU A 40 -7.97 35.44 16.19
N PRO A 41 -7.94 36.78 16.24
CA PRO A 41 -6.98 37.58 15.49
C PRO A 41 -5.54 37.45 16.02
N GLU A 42 -5.35 37.11 17.30
CA GLU A 42 -4.04 36.81 17.87
C GLU A 42 -4.10 35.54 18.72
N LEU A 43 -3.50 34.46 18.21
CA LEU A 43 -3.34 33.21 18.95
C LEU A 43 -2.13 33.28 19.87
N SER A 44 -2.29 32.88 21.13
CA SER A 44 -1.18 32.67 22.06
C SER A 44 -0.24 31.57 21.56
N GLU A 45 0.98 31.49 22.12
CA GLU A 45 1.97 30.49 21.71
C GLU A 45 1.49 29.05 21.98
N ASP A 46 0.82 28.83 23.10
CA ASP A 46 0.19 27.55 23.46
C ASP A 46 -0.97 27.20 22.54
N GLN A 47 -1.78 28.18 22.17
CA GLN A 47 -2.87 28.01 21.21
C GLN A 47 -2.34 27.69 19.81
N ARG A 48 -1.26 28.33 19.35
CA ARG A 48 -0.60 27.99 18.08
C ARG A 48 -0.06 26.57 18.08
N LYS A 49 0.56 26.14 19.18
CA LYS A 49 1.08 24.77 19.33
C LYS A 49 -0.05 23.74 19.35
N TRP A 50 -1.13 24.03 20.06
CA TRP A 50 -2.31 23.18 20.11
C TRP A 50 -3.05 23.12 18.77
N LEU A 51 -3.17 24.25 18.05
CA LEU A 51 -3.67 24.29 16.68
C LEU A 51 -2.79 23.45 15.75
N GLY A 52 -1.47 23.54 15.85
CA GLY A 52 -0.54 22.68 15.11
C GLY A 52 -0.77 21.18 15.37
N GLN A 53 -1.05 20.78 16.62
CA GLN A 53 -1.41 19.40 16.96
C GLN A 53 -2.79 19.00 16.40
N LEU A 54 -3.77 19.91 16.44
CA LEU A 54 -5.12 19.70 15.92
C LEU A 54 -5.15 19.65 14.39
N THR A 55 -4.30 20.37 13.69
CA THR A 55 -4.24 20.36 12.21
C THR A 55 -3.37 19.22 11.72
N GLY A 56 -2.42 18.78 12.54
CA GLY A 56 -1.31 17.92 12.13
C GLY A 56 -0.18 18.78 11.59
N SER A 57 1.06 18.47 11.96
CA SER A 57 2.26 19.11 11.42
C SER A 57 2.34 18.82 9.92
N ALA A 58 1.92 19.76 9.07
CA ALA A 58 2.19 19.70 7.63
C ALA A 58 3.70 19.56 7.35
N ALA A 59 4.55 20.09 8.26
CA ALA A 59 6.00 19.98 8.21
C ALA A 59 6.55 18.54 8.33
N GLU A 60 5.76 17.56 8.78
CA GLU A 60 6.17 16.15 8.89
C GLU A 60 5.47 15.24 7.85
N SER A 61 4.52 15.78 7.09
CA SER A 61 3.83 15.04 6.04
C SER A 61 4.58 15.19 4.73
N THR A 62 5.14 14.09 4.23
CA THR A 62 5.73 13.99 2.87
C THR A 62 4.67 14.00 1.76
N VAL A 63 3.42 14.33 2.08
CA VAL A 63 2.29 14.38 1.14
C VAL A 63 1.61 15.73 1.31
N ASN A 64 1.46 16.47 0.20
CA ASN A 64 0.86 17.79 0.20
C ASN A 64 -0.60 17.74 -0.24
N PHE A 65 -1.50 17.63 0.74
CA PHE A 65 -2.94 17.78 0.53
C PHE A 65 -3.44 19.20 0.83
N SER A 66 -2.54 20.19 0.94
CA SER A 66 -2.97 21.56 1.25
C SER A 66 -3.92 22.09 0.16
N GLY A 67 -4.99 22.74 0.59
CA GLY A 67 -6.02 23.27 -0.31
C GLY A 67 -7.00 22.24 -0.89
N LEU A 68 -6.85 20.95 -0.60
CA LEU A 68 -7.79 19.91 -1.02
C LEU A 68 -8.75 19.51 0.10
N ASP A 69 -10.00 19.27 -0.26
CA ASP A 69 -10.96 18.61 0.61
C ASP A 69 -10.78 17.08 0.61
N MET A 70 -11.47 16.38 1.54
CA MET A 70 -11.34 14.92 1.64
C MET A 70 -11.92 14.18 0.43
N ALA A 71 -12.90 14.76 -0.27
CA ALA A 71 -13.47 14.15 -1.47
C ALA A 71 -12.48 14.27 -2.64
N GLU A 72 -11.82 15.42 -2.79
CA GLU A 72 -10.77 15.67 -3.76
C GLU A 72 -9.56 14.77 -3.51
N VAL A 73 -9.09 14.64 -2.26
CA VAL A 73 -8.02 13.71 -1.91
C VAL A 73 -8.38 12.27 -2.29
N ARG A 74 -9.60 11.83 -1.97
CA ARG A 74 -10.07 10.48 -2.35
C ARG A 74 -10.21 10.33 -3.87
N ALA A 75 -10.61 11.37 -4.60
CA ALA A 75 -10.68 11.36 -6.05
C ALA A 75 -9.29 11.20 -6.68
N GLN A 76 -8.28 11.91 -6.17
CA GLN A 76 -6.89 11.75 -6.60
C GLN A 76 -6.36 10.35 -6.30
N CYS A 77 -6.62 9.82 -5.10
CA CYS A 77 -6.26 8.45 -4.75
C CYS A 77 -6.96 7.41 -5.64
N ALA A 78 -8.23 7.64 -6.00
CA ALA A 78 -8.98 6.79 -6.91
C ALA A 78 -8.41 6.84 -8.34
N ALA A 79 -7.94 8.01 -8.79
CA ALA A 79 -7.25 8.15 -10.06
C ALA A 79 -5.95 7.33 -10.10
N VAL A 80 -5.16 7.33 -9.02
CA VAL A 80 -3.97 6.48 -8.87
C VAL A 80 -4.31 5.00 -9.01
N VAL A 81 -5.31 4.52 -8.24
CA VAL A 81 -5.72 3.10 -8.30
C VAL A 81 -6.33 2.73 -9.66
N SER A 82 -7.03 3.66 -10.31
CA SER A 82 -7.51 3.49 -11.68
C SER A 82 -6.36 3.37 -12.68
N ALA A 83 -5.31 4.17 -12.53
CA ALA A 83 -4.10 4.08 -13.36
C ALA A 83 -3.41 2.71 -13.21
N VAL A 84 -3.32 2.17 -12.00
CA VAL A 84 -2.84 0.80 -11.75
C VAL A 84 -3.63 -0.24 -12.56
N ARG A 85 -4.96 -0.07 -12.67
CA ARG A 85 -5.83 -1.02 -13.38
C ARG A 85 -5.78 -0.88 -14.90
N THR A 86 -5.56 0.33 -15.40
CA THR A 86 -5.72 0.68 -16.83
C THR A 86 -4.41 0.87 -17.58
N LYS A 87 -3.31 1.19 -16.88
CA LYS A 87 -2.01 1.51 -17.51
C LYS A 87 -1.00 0.39 -17.39
N LEU A 88 -1.13 -0.49 -16.39
CA LEU A 88 -0.21 -1.59 -16.17
C LEU A 88 -0.63 -2.85 -16.92
N MET A 89 0.36 -3.67 -17.31
CA MET A 89 0.11 -5.03 -17.76
C MET A 89 -0.38 -5.90 -16.59
N ASP A 90 -1.01 -7.04 -16.90
CA ASP A 90 -1.62 -7.90 -15.88
C ASP A 90 -0.64 -8.30 -14.75
N VAL A 91 0.58 -8.72 -15.10
CA VAL A 91 1.60 -9.12 -14.12
C VAL A 91 2.07 -7.95 -13.26
N GLU A 92 2.32 -6.79 -13.87
CA GLU A 92 2.67 -5.54 -13.18
C GLU A 92 1.55 -5.13 -12.20
N ARG A 93 0.29 -5.18 -12.65
CA ARG A 93 -0.90 -4.88 -11.86
C ARG A 93 -1.04 -5.82 -10.67
N TRP A 94 -0.89 -7.13 -10.87
CA TRP A 94 -0.97 -8.10 -9.79
C TRP A 94 0.14 -7.89 -8.75
N ALA A 95 1.37 -7.53 -9.16
CA ALA A 95 2.46 -7.20 -8.24
C ALA A 95 2.13 -5.98 -7.38
N VAL A 96 1.63 -4.90 -7.98
CA VAL A 96 1.22 -3.69 -7.25
C VAL A 96 0.08 -3.99 -6.27
N ILE A 97 -0.97 -4.68 -6.71
CA ILE A 97 -2.11 -5.04 -5.85
C ILE A 97 -1.67 -5.97 -4.71
N SER A 98 -0.77 -6.93 -4.97
CA SER A 98 -0.26 -7.85 -3.94
C SER A 98 0.56 -7.12 -2.87
N ARG A 99 1.30 -6.07 -3.26
CA ARG A 99 2.12 -5.25 -2.38
C ARG A 99 1.32 -4.25 -1.55
N PHE A 100 0.44 -3.47 -2.19
CA PHE A 100 -0.24 -2.33 -1.57
C PHE A 100 -1.71 -2.60 -1.21
N GLY A 101 -2.29 -3.68 -1.74
CA GLY A 101 -3.64 -4.09 -1.40
C GLY A 101 -3.80 -4.38 0.09
N GLN A 102 -5.02 -4.30 0.58
CA GLN A 102 -5.26 -4.19 2.00
C GLN A 102 -5.52 -5.54 2.66
N MET A 103 -5.20 -5.62 3.95
CA MET A 103 -5.55 -6.75 4.80
C MET A 103 -6.76 -6.36 5.63
N ALA A 104 -7.69 -7.29 5.78
CA ALA A 104 -8.76 -7.17 6.75
C ALA A 104 -8.39 -7.95 8.01
N ASP A 105 -9.16 -7.70 9.06
CA ASP A 105 -9.11 -8.47 10.28
C ASP A 105 -10.49 -8.91 10.72
N THR A 106 -10.53 -10.05 11.39
CA THR A 106 -11.71 -10.62 12.01
C THR A 106 -11.35 -11.11 13.40
N ARG A 107 -12.34 -11.29 14.27
CA ARG A 107 -12.16 -11.97 15.55
C ARG A 107 -12.75 -13.36 15.44
N ASP A 108 -12.02 -14.36 15.90
CA ASP A 108 -12.58 -15.70 16.05
C ASP A 108 -13.53 -15.78 17.26
N ALA A 109 -14.16 -16.94 17.44
CA ALA A 109 -15.09 -17.20 18.54
C ALA A 109 -14.44 -17.02 19.93
N ASP A 110 -13.11 -17.16 20.01
CA ASP A 110 -12.32 -17.00 21.23
C ASP A 110 -11.84 -15.55 21.44
N GLY A 111 -12.22 -14.63 20.53
CA GLY A 111 -11.88 -13.21 20.59
C GLY A 111 -10.47 -12.87 20.06
N VAL A 112 -9.75 -13.84 19.49
CA VAL A 112 -8.41 -13.65 18.92
C VAL A 112 -8.51 -13.00 17.55
N LYS A 113 -7.72 -11.95 17.36
CA LYS A 113 -7.69 -11.17 16.12
C LYS A 113 -6.90 -11.92 15.03
N ARG A 114 -7.57 -12.26 13.93
CA ARG A 114 -6.99 -12.91 12.74
C ARG A 114 -6.97 -11.96 11.57
N TYR A 115 -5.84 -11.92 10.87
CA TYR A 115 -5.67 -11.08 9.68
C TYR A 115 -5.75 -11.92 8.42
N TYR A 116 -6.39 -11.40 7.39
CA TYR A 116 -6.51 -12.07 6.09
C TYR A 116 -6.41 -11.07 4.94
N PHE A 117 -6.03 -11.55 3.76
CA PHE A 117 -6.02 -10.72 2.55
C PHE A 117 -7.45 -10.52 2.05
N LEU A 118 -7.79 -9.30 1.67
CA LEU A 118 -9.04 -9.04 0.94
C LEU A 118 -9.02 -9.77 -0.41
N ALA A 119 -10.21 -10.03 -0.96
CA ALA A 119 -10.40 -10.83 -2.18
C ALA A 119 -9.49 -10.37 -3.34
N GLU A 120 -9.49 -9.07 -3.65
CA GLU A 120 -8.68 -8.51 -4.74
C GLU A 120 -7.17 -8.79 -4.56
N ARG A 121 -6.68 -8.72 -3.31
CA ARG A 121 -5.28 -9.01 -2.99
C ARG A 121 -4.98 -10.50 -3.05
N ALA A 122 -5.88 -11.34 -2.55
CA ALA A 122 -5.73 -12.79 -2.63
C ALA A 122 -5.72 -13.29 -4.08
N GLU A 123 -6.60 -12.75 -4.93
CA GLU A 123 -6.66 -13.05 -6.37
C GLU A 123 -5.40 -12.61 -7.12
N ALA A 124 -4.86 -11.43 -6.78
CA ALA A 124 -3.59 -10.96 -7.34
C ALA A 124 -2.42 -11.88 -6.96
N ILE A 125 -2.35 -12.32 -5.70
CA ILE A 125 -1.33 -13.28 -5.23
C ILE A 125 -1.45 -14.60 -6.01
N GLN A 126 -2.66 -15.16 -6.13
CA GLN A 126 -2.88 -16.41 -6.87
C GLN A 126 -2.53 -16.28 -8.35
N SER A 127 -2.83 -15.13 -8.96
CA SER A 127 -2.51 -14.87 -10.36
C SER A 127 -1.00 -14.79 -10.60
N LEU A 128 -0.25 -14.15 -9.66
CA LEU A 128 1.21 -14.18 -9.67
C LEU A 128 1.77 -15.59 -9.49
N SER A 129 1.17 -16.41 -8.61
CA SER A 129 1.60 -17.82 -8.45
C SER A 129 1.48 -18.58 -9.75
N ARG A 130 0.36 -18.46 -10.47
CA ARG A 130 0.13 -19.14 -11.76
C ARG A 130 1.11 -18.64 -12.83
N TRP A 131 1.42 -17.34 -12.82
CA TRP A 131 2.43 -16.79 -13.72
C TRP A 131 3.85 -17.28 -13.42
N LEU A 132 4.19 -17.48 -12.14
CA LEU A 132 5.49 -18.00 -11.71
C LEU A 132 5.64 -19.51 -11.83
N GLU A 133 4.54 -20.27 -11.75
CA GLU A 133 4.52 -21.74 -11.72
C GLU A 133 5.47 -22.41 -12.73
N PRO A 134 5.51 -22.01 -14.02
CA PRO A 134 6.42 -22.64 -14.99
C PRO A 134 7.91 -22.50 -14.65
N SER A 135 8.29 -21.50 -13.85
CA SER A 135 9.67 -21.26 -13.40
C SER A 135 10.06 -22.09 -12.17
N PHE A 136 9.09 -22.76 -11.52
CA PHE A 136 9.28 -23.52 -10.29
C PHE A 136 8.59 -24.91 -10.34
N PRO A 137 8.96 -25.80 -11.28
CA PRO A 137 8.26 -27.07 -11.53
C PRO A 137 8.27 -28.07 -10.35
N GLY A 138 9.08 -27.84 -9.31
CA GLY A 138 9.14 -28.66 -8.10
C GLY A 138 8.36 -28.10 -6.91
N ILE A 139 7.58 -27.03 -7.09
CA ILE A 139 6.82 -26.37 -6.03
C ILE A 139 5.36 -26.38 -6.45
N SER A 140 4.49 -26.93 -5.61
CA SER A 140 3.05 -26.91 -5.87
C SER A 140 2.51 -25.48 -5.91
N ILE A 141 1.47 -25.24 -6.70
CA ILE A 141 0.84 -23.92 -6.81
C ILE A 141 0.40 -23.35 -5.45
N LEU A 142 -0.11 -24.19 -4.55
CA LEU A 142 -0.50 -23.78 -3.20
C LEU A 142 0.71 -23.39 -2.34
N ALA A 143 1.85 -24.06 -2.50
CA ALA A 143 3.06 -23.65 -1.83
C ALA A 143 3.61 -22.32 -2.39
N LEU A 144 3.45 -22.07 -3.70
CA LEU A 144 3.75 -20.77 -4.31
C LEU A 144 2.84 -19.66 -3.77
N ASP A 145 1.53 -19.92 -3.62
CA ASP A 145 0.59 -18.98 -2.99
C ASP A 145 1.06 -18.61 -1.59
N CYS A 146 1.46 -19.59 -0.78
CA CYS A 146 1.96 -19.33 0.56
C CYS A 146 3.32 -18.59 0.58
N LEU A 147 4.20 -18.85 -0.39
CA LEU A 147 5.48 -18.14 -0.54
C LEU A 147 5.27 -16.68 -0.92
N LEU A 148 4.36 -16.39 -1.84
CA LEU A 148 3.99 -15.01 -2.21
C LEU A 148 3.25 -14.30 -1.09
N ALA A 149 2.29 -14.98 -0.45
CA ALA A 149 1.62 -14.47 0.73
C ALA A 149 2.64 -14.12 1.82
N ARG A 150 3.69 -14.94 2.02
CA ARG A 150 4.78 -14.67 2.96
C ARG A 150 5.51 -13.38 2.60
N LEU A 151 5.85 -13.12 1.32
CA LEU A 151 6.55 -11.90 0.90
C LEU A 151 5.79 -10.61 1.25
N TYR A 152 4.47 -10.67 1.21
CA TYR A 152 3.63 -9.51 1.39
C TYR A 152 2.89 -9.47 2.75
N ALA A 153 2.99 -10.54 3.54
CA ALA A 153 2.42 -10.59 4.88
C ALA A 153 3.14 -9.64 5.81
N ASN A 154 2.39 -8.96 6.67
CA ASN A 154 2.98 -8.32 7.83
C ASN A 154 3.43 -9.43 8.80
N HIS A 155 4.74 -9.72 8.83
CA HIS A 155 5.31 -10.79 9.65
C HIS A 155 5.08 -10.62 11.16
N ALA A 156 4.76 -9.42 11.65
CA ALA A 156 4.35 -9.22 13.03
C ALA A 156 2.92 -9.71 13.33
N ARG A 157 2.11 -9.94 12.29
CA ARG A 157 0.68 -10.28 12.37
C ARG A 157 0.32 -11.64 11.76
N ALA A 158 1.10 -12.11 10.79
CA ALA A 158 0.93 -13.41 10.16
C ALA A 158 2.30 -14.02 9.82
N THR A 159 2.66 -15.13 10.48
CA THR A 159 3.94 -15.83 10.24
C THR A 159 3.68 -17.11 9.47
N ILE A 160 4.09 -17.15 8.19
CA ILE A 160 4.10 -18.38 7.38
C ILE A 160 5.54 -18.89 7.37
N SER A 161 5.95 -19.85 8.22
CA SER A 161 7.36 -20.26 8.26
C SER A 161 7.70 -21.26 7.14
N PHE A 162 8.97 -21.29 6.69
CA PHE A 162 9.41 -22.30 5.71
C PHE A 162 9.32 -23.74 6.25
N ARG A 163 9.36 -23.92 7.58
CA ARG A 163 9.16 -25.23 8.22
C ARG A 163 7.71 -25.67 8.16
N ASP A 164 6.77 -24.73 8.25
CA ASP A 164 5.35 -25.04 8.07
C ASP A 164 5.08 -25.44 6.61
N LEU A 165 5.72 -24.76 5.64
CA LEU A 165 5.64 -25.17 4.24
C LEU A 165 6.21 -26.58 4.01
N GLU A 166 7.35 -26.91 4.61
CA GLU A 166 7.92 -28.27 4.57
C GLU A 166 6.94 -29.30 5.11
N ARG A 167 6.32 -29.04 6.28
CA ARG A 167 5.34 -29.94 6.88
C ARG A 167 4.07 -30.08 6.02
N SER A 168 3.61 -29.00 5.40
CA SER A 168 2.35 -28.98 4.64
C SER A 168 2.48 -29.47 3.21
N PHE A 169 3.64 -29.31 2.57
CA PHE A 169 3.81 -29.49 1.14
C PHE A 169 4.99 -30.40 0.74
N GLY A 170 5.81 -30.84 1.70
CA GLY A 170 6.73 -31.97 1.55
C GLY A 170 8.11 -31.68 0.93
N ALA A 171 8.36 -30.49 0.37
CA ALA A 171 9.72 -30.12 -0.05
C ALA A 171 10.53 -29.57 1.14
N SER A 172 11.86 -29.66 1.09
CA SER A 172 12.71 -29.15 2.19
C SER A 172 12.51 -27.64 2.41
N HIS A 173 12.60 -27.17 3.65
CA HIS A 173 12.55 -25.73 3.95
C HIS A 173 13.64 -24.93 3.21
N MET A 174 14.78 -25.54 2.89
CA MET A 174 15.85 -24.91 2.10
C MET A 174 15.43 -24.71 0.64
N THR A 175 14.64 -25.63 0.07
CA THR A 175 14.03 -25.47 -1.26
C THR A 175 13.10 -24.25 -1.26
N TYR A 176 12.22 -24.15 -0.26
CA TYR A 176 11.31 -23.00 -0.13
C TYR A 176 12.03 -21.68 0.09
N LYS A 177 13.09 -21.66 0.91
CA LYS A 177 13.91 -20.47 1.12
C LYS A 177 14.56 -19.99 -0.18
N ARG A 178 15.21 -20.88 -0.94
CA ARG A 178 15.85 -20.52 -2.21
C ARG A 178 14.83 -20.05 -3.25
N ALA A 179 13.67 -20.69 -3.30
CA ALA A 179 12.59 -20.26 -4.17
C ALA A 179 12.09 -18.86 -3.79
N HIS A 180 11.87 -18.61 -2.49
CA HIS A 180 11.48 -17.30 -1.98
C HIS A 180 12.46 -16.19 -2.38
N GLU A 181 13.77 -16.41 -2.27
CA GLU A 181 14.80 -15.43 -2.68
C GLU A 181 14.70 -15.10 -4.18
N LYS A 182 14.52 -16.12 -5.03
CA LYS A 182 14.33 -15.93 -6.48
C LYS A 182 13.03 -15.20 -6.81
N ILE A 183 11.94 -15.55 -6.11
CA ILE A 183 10.64 -14.92 -6.28
C ILE A 183 10.69 -13.45 -5.85
N ASP A 184 11.29 -13.14 -4.69
CA ASP A 184 11.46 -11.76 -4.20
C ASP A 184 12.21 -10.90 -5.24
N GLN A 185 13.35 -11.40 -5.72
CA GLN A 185 14.12 -10.71 -6.76
C GLN A 185 13.29 -10.46 -8.02
N ARG A 186 12.58 -11.49 -8.50
CA ARG A 186 11.75 -11.38 -9.71
C ARG A 186 10.59 -10.39 -9.53
N LEU A 187 9.95 -10.37 -8.37
CA LEU A 187 8.86 -9.45 -8.09
C LEU A 187 9.35 -8.01 -7.94
N ARG A 188 10.55 -7.78 -7.39
CA ARG A 188 11.15 -6.44 -7.36
C ARG A 188 11.38 -5.87 -8.75
N GLU A 189 11.80 -6.71 -9.70
CA GLU A 189 11.95 -6.32 -11.11
C GLU A 189 10.60 -5.92 -11.72
N VAL A 190 9.55 -6.73 -11.50
CA VAL A 190 8.20 -6.45 -11.97
C VAL A 190 7.64 -5.17 -11.32
N GLU A 191 7.83 -4.99 -10.02
CA GLU A 191 7.44 -3.79 -9.29
C GLU A 191 8.17 -2.54 -9.83
N ALA A 192 9.47 -2.64 -10.15
CA ALA A 192 10.23 -1.54 -10.71
C ALA A 192 9.71 -1.12 -12.10
N LEU A 193 9.35 -2.10 -12.95
CA LEU A 193 8.73 -1.83 -14.25
C LEU A 193 7.36 -1.14 -14.07
N ALA A 194 6.54 -1.63 -13.15
CA ALA A 194 5.24 -1.04 -12.85
C ALA A 194 5.38 0.41 -12.34
N VAL A 195 6.32 0.64 -11.42
CA VAL A 195 6.62 1.99 -10.90
C VAL A 195 7.11 2.89 -12.03
N GLY A 196 8.06 2.47 -12.86
CA GLY A 196 8.56 3.29 -13.98
C GLY A 196 7.46 3.69 -14.97
N ARG A 197 6.56 2.75 -15.31
CA ARG A 197 5.42 3.03 -16.20
C ARG A 197 4.44 4.04 -15.58
N LEU A 198 4.16 3.93 -14.29
CA LEU A 198 3.27 4.84 -13.58
C LEU A 198 3.92 6.21 -13.33
N THR A 199 5.22 6.25 -13.04
CA THR A 199 5.98 7.50 -12.86
C THR A 199 5.83 8.39 -14.08
N ALA A 200 6.08 7.87 -15.29
CA ALA A 200 5.91 8.65 -16.52
C ALA A 200 4.49 9.24 -16.66
N TYR A 201 3.46 8.46 -16.32
CA TYR A 201 2.07 8.93 -16.36
C TYR A 201 1.74 9.95 -15.25
N PHE A 202 2.27 9.77 -14.05
CA PHE A 202 2.04 10.68 -12.92
C PHE A 202 2.79 12.00 -13.06
N GLU A 203 3.96 11.99 -13.68
CA GLU A 203 4.67 13.21 -14.06
C GLU A 203 3.91 13.99 -15.13
N GLU A 204 3.42 13.31 -16.17
CA GLU A 204 2.61 13.93 -17.24
C GLU A 204 1.33 14.58 -16.71
N THR A 205 0.69 13.95 -15.73
CA THR A 205 -0.55 14.46 -15.10
C THR A 205 -0.29 15.46 -13.96
N GLY A 206 0.99 15.74 -13.62
CA GLY A 206 1.37 16.66 -12.56
C GLY A 206 1.07 16.16 -11.13
N LEU A 207 0.86 14.86 -10.97
CA LEU A 207 0.54 14.23 -9.68
C LEU A 207 1.78 14.10 -8.78
N ILE A 208 2.96 13.91 -9.38
CA ILE A 208 4.25 13.80 -8.68
C ILE A 208 5.28 14.78 -9.26
N SER A 209 6.29 15.13 -8.46
CA SER A 209 7.40 15.95 -8.92
C SER A 209 8.27 15.18 -9.91
N GLY A 210 8.40 15.65 -11.15
CA GLY A 210 9.30 15.07 -12.16
C GLY A 210 10.79 15.27 -11.90
N ILE A 211 11.19 15.48 -10.63
CA ILE A 211 12.60 15.47 -10.25
C ILE A 211 12.98 14.00 -10.12
N ALA A 212 13.48 13.46 -11.23
CA ALA A 212 13.95 12.11 -11.40
C ALA A 212 14.58 11.52 -10.14
N GLU A 213 14.14 10.32 -9.74
CA GLU A 213 14.91 9.41 -8.91
C GLU A 213 16.22 9.07 -9.66
N SER A 214 17.22 9.95 -9.54
CA SER A 214 18.59 9.63 -9.90
C SER A 214 19.15 8.70 -8.83
N ALA A 215 19.50 7.49 -9.27
CA ALA A 215 20.19 6.45 -8.52
C ALA A 215 21.43 6.96 -7.76
#